data_AF-A0A7R9L175-F1
#
_entry.id   AF-A0A7R9L175-F1
#
_cell.length_a   1.000
_cell.length_b   1.000
_cell.length_c   1.000
_cell.angle_alpha   90.00
_cell.angle_beta   90.00
_cell.angle_gamma   90.00
#
_symmetry.space_group_name_H-M   'P 1'
#
loop_
_entity.id
_entity.type
_entity.pdbx_description
1 polymer ?
#
loop_
_entity_poly.entity_id
_entity_poly.type
_entity_poly.pdbx_seq_one_letter_code
_entity_poly.pdbx_strand_id
1 'polypeptide(L)'
;MISVALPCDITPPTLDDQVVLILWYKDEQLAPIYTLDARRGNIEQARTLTSTVLDGRAYFNLHNRPAFLQMDPIRVMDAGDYRCRVDFKKARTVNTVISLKVIEKLIANSGHTTHTTLALTFGLQLANSILHIT
;
A
#
# COMPACT_ATOMS: atom_id res chain seq x y z
N MET A 1 -9.36 -14.90 10.26
CA MET A 1 -8.98 -14.38 8.93
C MET A 1 -8.02 -13.23 9.17
N ILE A 2 -6.86 -13.21 8.52
CA ILE A 2 -5.77 -12.27 8.84
C ILE A 2 -5.75 -11.17 7.80
N SER A 3 -5.55 -9.96 8.27
CA SER A 3 -5.54 -8.75 7.48
C SER A 3 -4.22 -7.99 7.68
N VAL A 4 -3.87 -7.11 6.76
CA VAL A 4 -2.69 -6.25 6.88
C VAL A 4 -3.01 -4.83 6.43
N ALA A 5 -2.34 -3.86 7.06
CA ALA A 5 -2.38 -2.46 6.68
C ALA A 5 -0.99 -2.05 6.16
N LEU A 6 -0.91 -1.71 4.87
CA LEU A 6 0.32 -1.19 4.26
C LEU A 6 0.32 0.33 4.35
N PRO A 7 1.19 0.95 5.18
CA PRO A 7 1.17 2.39 5.40
C PRO A 7 1.56 3.16 4.15
N CYS A 8 0.94 4.30 3.95
CA CYS A 8 1.28 5.27 2.92
C CYS A 8 1.06 6.69 3.47
N ASP A 9 2.12 7.49 3.48
CA ASP A 9 2.03 8.87 3.91
C ASP A 9 1.45 9.73 2.78
N ILE A 10 0.29 10.31 3.03
CA ILE A 10 -0.43 11.18 2.10
C ILE A 10 -0.41 12.64 2.56
N THR A 11 0.39 12.97 3.57
CA THR A 11 0.47 14.30 4.16
C THR A 11 1.14 15.26 3.18
N PRO A 12 0.44 16.32 2.72
CA PRO A 12 1.06 17.31 1.84
C PRO A 12 2.15 18.10 2.58
N PRO A 13 3.25 18.50 1.92
CA PRO A 13 4.30 19.32 2.55
C PRO A 13 3.83 20.72 2.96
N THR A 14 2.77 21.24 2.34
CA THR A 14 2.18 22.54 2.65
C THR A 14 0.66 22.43 2.79
N LEU A 15 0.05 23.28 3.63
CA LEU A 15 -1.40 23.24 3.92
C LEU A 15 -2.28 23.61 2.73
N ASP A 16 -1.75 24.33 1.74
CA ASP A 16 -2.45 24.76 0.53
C ASP A 16 -2.27 23.79 -0.64
N ASP A 17 -1.70 22.62 -0.39
CA ASP A 17 -1.56 21.53 -1.35
C ASP A 17 -2.49 20.36 -1.00
N GLN A 18 -2.80 19.55 -1.99
CA GLN A 18 -3.72 18.43 -1.86
C GLN A 18 -3.23 17.23 -2.67
N VAL A 19 -3.57 16.04 -2.21
CA VAL A 19 -3.38 14.81 -2.97
C VAL A 19 -4.32 14.81 -4.17
N VAL A 20 -3.81 14.43 -5.34
CA VAL A 20 -4.61 14.31 -6.57
C VAL A 20 -4.66 12.89 -7.11
N LEU A 21 -3.67 12.06 -6.78
CA LEU A 21 -3.61 10.67 -7.25
C LEU A 21 -2.80 9.82 -6.27
N ILE A 22 -3.32 8.64 -5.92
CA ILE A 22 -2.59 7.61 -5.17
C ILE A 22 -2.56 6.35 -6.03
N LEU A 23 -1.38 5.79 -6.24
CA LEU A 23 -1.16 4.56 -7.00
C LEU A 23 -0.39 3.57 -6.15
N TRP A 24 -0.85 2.33 -6.11
CA TRP A 24 -0.11 1.22 -5.53
C TRP A 24 0.40 0.29 -6.60
N TYR A 25 1.66 -0.09 -6.49
CA TYR A 25 2.31 -1.10 -7.32
C TYR A 25 2.75 -2.26 -6.44
N LYS A 26 2.83 -3.46 -7.05
CA LYS A 26 3.38 -4.66 -6.42
C LYS A 26 4.51 -5.19 -7.29
N ASP A 27 5.65 -5.45 -6.66
CA ASP A 27 6.89 -5.90 -7.28
C ASP A 27 7.24 -5.00 -8.48
N GLU A 28 7.72 -5.59 -9.57
CA GLU A 28 8.11 -4.88 -10.80
C GLU A 28 6.93 -4.60 -11.76
N GLN A 29 5.67 -4.68 -11.27
CA GLN A 29 4.50 -4.42 -12.12
C GLN A 29 4.45 -2.96 -12.55
N LEU A 30 4.32 -2.73 -13.87
CA LEU A 30 4.21 -1.40 -14.45
C LEU A 30 2.82 -0.78 -14.28
N ALA A 31 1.78 -1.62 -14.16
CA ALA A 31 0.41 -1.19 -13.94
C ALA A 31 0.09 -1.15 -12.43
N PRO A 32 -0.64 -0.14 -11.94
CA PRO A 32 -1.03 -0.08 -10.54
C PRO A 32 -2.04 -1.17 -10.19
N ILE A 33 -1.87 -1.81 -9.04
CA ILE A 33 -2.79 -2.80 -8.46
C ILE A 33 -3.96 -2.14 -7.70
N TYR A 34 -3.81 -0.89 -7.30
CA TYR A 34 -4.86 -0.06 -6.69
C TYR A 34 -4.63 1.40 -7.08
N THR A 35 -5.70 2.11 -7.41
CA THR A 35 -5.68 3.53 -7.80
C THR A 35 -6.79 4.27 -7.08
N LEU A 36 -6.47 5.47 -6.59
CA LEU A 36 -7.43 6.43 -6.06
C LEU A 36 -7.18 7.77 -6.79
N ASP A 37 -8.10 8.15 -7.67
CA ASP A 37 -7.96 9.27 -8.62
C ASP A 37 -8.89 10.43 -8.24
N ALA A 38 -8.29 11.47 -7.65
CA ALA A 38 -8.97 12.68 -7.17
C ALA A 38 -8.79 13.88 -8.10
N ARG A 39 -8.22 13.70 -9.30
CA ARG A 39 -7.92 14.81 -10.23
C ARG A 39 -9.16 15.60 -10.67
N ARG A 40 -10.36 15.03 -10.52
CA ARG A 40 -11.65 15.66 -10.86
C ARG A 40 -12.41 16.18 -9.63
N GLY A 41 -11.81 16.21 -8.44
CA GLY A 41 -12.50 16.62 -7.21
C GLY A 41 -11.58 16.66 -5.99
N ASN A 42 -12.10 16.20 -4.86
CA ASN A 42 -11.32 15.99 -3.63
C ASN A 42 -11.04 14.49 -3.42
N ILE A 43 -10.14 14.19 -2.49
CA ILE A 43 -9.68 12.82 -2.22
C ILE A 43 -10.79 11.92 -1.66
N GLU A 44 -11.77 12.49 -0.95
CA GLU A 44 -12.91 11.77 -0.38
C GLU A 44 -13.90 11.27 -1.44
N GLN A 45 -13.93 11.91 -2.61
CA GLN A 45 -14.80 11.56 -3.75
C GLN A 45 -14.01 10.92 -4.89
N ALA A 46 -12.78 10.50 -4.63
CA ALA A 46 -11.90 9.96 -5.64
C ALA A 46 -12.47 8.68 -6.26
N ARG A 47 -12.23 8.51 -7.56
CA ARG A 47 -12.58 7.27 -8.25
C ARG A 47 -11.54 6.20 -7.90
N THR A 48 -12.02 5.03 -7.48
CA THR A 48 -11.17 3.88 -7.19
C THR A 48 -11.14 2.90 -8.36
N LEU A 49 -9.96 2.39 -8.67
CA LEU A 49 -9.77 1.23 -9.55
C LEU A 49 -8.88 0.21 -8.84
N THR A 50 -9.22 -1.07 -8.94
CA THR A 50 -8.51 -2.16 -8.28
C THR A 50 -8.27 -3.28 -9.27
N SER A 51 -7.05 -3.83 -9.27
CA SER A 51 -6.72 -5.01 -10.08
C SER A 51 -7.44 -6.25 -9.56
N THR A 52 -7.70 -7.22 -10.45
CA THR A 52 -8.35 -8.50 -10.13
C THR A 52 -7.64 -9.28 -9.02
N VAL A 53 -6.34 -9.06 -8.84
CA VAL A 53 -5.55 -9.67 -7.75
C VAL A 53 -6.06 -9.26 -6.37
N LEU A 54 -6.55 -8.03 -6.22
CA LEU A 54 -7.00 -7.43 -4.97
C LEU A 54 -8.52 -7.21 -4.89
N ASP A 55 -9.25 -7.67 -5.90
CA ASP A 55 -10.68 -7.41 -6.04
C ASP A 55 -11.46 -7.95 -4.83
N GLY A 56 -12.34 -7.11 -4.29
CA GLY A 56 -13.12 -7.36 -3.07
C GLY A 56 -12.31 -7.52 -1.77
N ARG A 57 -10.97 -7.43 -1.81
CA ARG A 57 -10.11 -7.65 -0.64
C ARG A 57 -9.34 -6.42 -0.20
N ALA A 58 -9.26 -5.39 -1.04
CA ALA A 58 -8.47 -4.19 -0.75
C ALA A 58 -9.32 -2.92 -0.69
N TYR A 59 -9.06 -2.09 0.32
CA TYR A 59 -9.60 -0.74 0.41
C TYR A 59 -8.57 0.20 1.01
N PHE A 60 -8.65 1.48 0.67
CA PHE A 60 -7.74 2.50 1.18
C PHE A 60 -8.38 3.27 2.34
N ASN A 61 -7.70 3.37 3.47
CA ASN A 61 -8.15 4.17 4.61
C ASN A 61 -7.46 5.53 4.60
N LEU A 62 -8.21 6.57 4.21
CA LEU A 62 -7.77 7.98 4.14
C LEU A 62 -7.70 8.68 5.50
N HIS A 63 -8.46 8.19 6.49
CA HIS A 63 -8.71 8.89 7.74
C HIS A 63 -7.64 8.61 8.81
N ASN A 64 -6.93 7.49 8.68
CA ASN A 64 -5.82 7.18 9.58
C ASN A 64 -4.57 8.04 9.27
N ARG A 65 -3.68 8.15 10.26
CA ARG A 65 -2.38 8.82 10.12
C ARG A 65 -1.28 7.86 10.61
N PRO A 66 -0.47 7.26 9.71
CA PRO A 66 -0.52 7.40 8.24
C PRO A 66 -1.78 6.74 7.64
N ALA A 67 -2.17 7.17 6.43
CA ALA A 67 -3.16 6.45 5.63
C ALA A 67 -2.60 5.07 5.26
N PHE A 68 -3.44 4.13 4.84
CA PHE A 68 -2.96 2.79 4.49
C PHE A 68 -3.86 2.07 3.48
N LEU A 69 -3.26 1.16 2.71
CA LEU A 69 -3.99 0.15 1.95
C LEU A 69 -4.26 -1.04 2.87
N GLN A 70 -5.53 -1.28 3.19
CA GLN A 70 -5.95 -2.48 3.89
C GLN A 70 -6.10 -3.62 2.88
N MET A 71 -5.64 -4.81 3.25
CA MET A 71 -5.94 -6.06 2.53
C MET A 71 -6.50 -7.09 3.51
N ASP A 72 -7.66 -7.66 3.20
CA ASP A 72 -8.36 -8.67 4.02
C ASP A 72 -9.28 -9.55 3.13
N PRO A 73 -9.11 -10.89 3.10
CA PRO A 73 -8.04 -11.68 3.72
C PRO A 73 -6.69 -11.51 3.02
N ILE A 74 -5.62 -11.77 3.76
CA ILE A 74 -4.27 -11.98 3.21
C ILE A 74 -4.07 -13.42 2.71
N ARG A 75 -3.33 -13.54 1.61
CA ARG A 75 -2.89 -14.79 0.97
C ARG A 75 -1.37 -14.83 0.90
N VAL A 76 -0.78 -16.03 0.81
CA VAL A 76 0.68 -16.20 0.67
C VAL A 76 1.23 -15.47 -0.56
N MET A 77 0.49 -15.49 -1.67
CA MET A 77 0.86 -14.78 -2.90
C MET A 77 0.82 -13.25 -2.80
N ASP A 78 0.26 -12.70 -1.71
CA ASP A 78 0.32 -11.26 -1.45
C ASP A 78 1.71 -10.86 -0.94
N ALA A 79 2.61 -11.79 -0.57
CA ALA A 79 3.99 -11.45 -0.27
C ALA A 79 4.68 -10.75 -1.47
N GLY A 80 5.52 -9.77 -1.18
CA GLY A 80 6.22 -8.98 -2.19
C GLY A 80 6.53 -7.56 -1.73
N ASP A 81 7.10 -6.78 -2.63
CA ASP A 81 7.41 -5.37 -2.40
C ASP A 81 6.29 -4.48 -2.94
N TYR A 82 5.83 -3.54 -2.13
CA TYR A 82 4.75 -2.64 -2.49
C TYR A 82 5.27 -1.22 -2.54
N ARG A 83 4.85 -0.46 -3.55
CA ARG A 83 5.16 0.97 -3.67
C ARG A 83 3.88 1.78 -3.70
N CYS A 84 3.65 2.58 -2.66
CA CYS A 84 2.67 3.65 -2.69
C CYS A 84 3.29 4.87 -3.34
N ARG A 85 2.73 5.34 -4.44
CA ARG A 85 3.07 6.61 -5.08
C ARG A 85 1.94 7.60 -4.81
N VAL A 86 2.30 8.76 -4.26
CA VAL A 86 1.37 9.86 -3.99
C VAL A 86 1.77 11.04 -4.84
N ASP A 87 0.87 11.46 -5.72
CA ASP A 87 1.03 12.70 -6.49
C ASP A 87 0.19 13.80 -5.83
N PHE A 88 0.84 14.93 -5.59
CA PHE A 88 0.22 16.14 -5.06
C PHE A 88 -0.04 17.14 -6.19
N LYS A 89 -0.87 18.15 -5.91
CA LYS A 89 -1.19 19.19 -6.89
C LYS A 89 0.00 20.12 -7.16
N LYS A 90 0.80 20.41 -6.12
CA LYS A 90 1.95 21.34 -6.21
C LYS A 90 3.27 20.67 -5.87
N ALA A 91 3.30 19.88 -4.80
CA ALA A 91 4.52 19.25 -4.32
C ALA A 91 4.99 18.11 -5.24
N ARG A 92 6.26 17.74 -5.05
CA ARG A 92 6.85 16.59 -5.73
C ARG A 92 6.13 15.30 -5.33
N THR A 93 6.06 14.35 -6.27
CA THR A 93 5.61 12.99 -6.00
C THR A 93 6.43 12.35 -4.86
N VAL A 94 5.73 11.66 -3.96
CA VAL A 94 6.33 10.86 -2.89
C VAL A 94 6.11 9.38 -3.16
N ASN A 95 7.13 8.56 -2.89
CA ASN A 95 7.01 7.12 -2.94
C ASN A 95 7.34 6.52 -1.56
N THR A 96 6.47 5.65 -1.06
CA THR A 96 6.72 4.82 0.13
C THR A 96 6.84 3.37 -0.34
N VAL A 97 7.92 2.69 0.04
CA VAL A 97 8.14 1.29 -0.31
C VAL A 97 8.05 0.42 0.94
N ILE A 98 7.30 -0.68 0.86
CA ILE A 98 7.00 -1.58 1.97
C ILE A 98 7.21 -3.02 1.50
N SER A 99 8.02 -3.80 2.22
CA SER A 99 8.12 -5.24 2.00
C SER A 99 7.11 -5.97 2.86
N LEU A 100 6.21 -6.73 2.23
CA LEU A 100 5.25 -7.60 2.91
C LEU A 100 5.76 -9.05 2.87
N LYS A 101 5.98 -9.62 4.06
CA LYS A 101 6.26 -11.05 4.23
C LYS A 101 5.02 -11.76 4.75
N VAL A 102 4.65 -12.85 4.07
CA VAL A 102 3.56 -13.73 4.51
C VAL A 102 4.15 -15.11 4.82
N ILE A 103 4.00 -15.56 6.05
CA ILE A 103 4.56 -16.82 6.55
C ILE A 103 3.40 -17.77 6.86
N GLU A 104 3.40 -18.97 6.29
CA GLU A 104 2.55 -20.07 6.76
C GLU A 104 3.31 -20.89 7.79
N LYS A 105 2.75 -20.97 9.01
CA LYS A 105 3.25 -21.85 10.06
C LYS A 105 2.39 -23.11 10.09
N LEU A 106 3.05 -24.26 9.91
CA LEU A 106 2.47 -25.58 10.15
C LEU A 106 2.61 -25.90 11.64
N ILE A 107 1.50 -26.13 12.32
CA ILE A 107 1.48 -26.67 13.67
C ILE A 107 0.97 -28.10 13.58
N ALA A 108 1.87 -29.07 13.83
CA ALA A 108 1.52 -30.47 13.88
C ALA A 108 1.25 -30.88 15.33
N ASN A 109 -0.02 -31.15 15.66
CA ASN A 109 -0.41 -31.76 16.92
C ASN A 109 -1.01 -33.12 16.62
N SER A 110 -0.32 -34.19 17.01
CA SER A 110 -0.83 -35.58 17.14
C SER A 110 -2.04 -35.93 16.25
N GLY A 111 -1.86 -35.86 14.92
CA GLY A 111 -2.87 -36.24 13.92
C GLY A 111 -3.66 -35.11 13.25
N HIS A 112 -3.50 -33.85 13.65
CA HIS A 112 -4.06 -32.68 12.96
C HIS A 112 -2.95 -31.67 12.61
N THR A 113 -2.87 -31.30 11.33
CA THR A 113 -2.01 -30.21 10.84
C THR A 113 -2.86 -28.96 10.72
N THR A 114 -2.58 -27.93 11.52
CA THR A 114 -3.21 -26.61 11.38
C THR A 114 -2.26 -25.64 10.68
N HIS A 115 -2.80 -24.86 9.73
CA HIS A 115 -2.07 -23.82 9.02
C HIS A 115 -2.43 -22.46 9.63
N THR A 116 -1.43 -21.75 10.14
CA THR A 116 -1.59 -20.38 10.63
C THR A 116 -0.78 -19.43 9.76
N THR A 117 -1.44 -18.51 9.08
CA THR A 117 -0.77 -17.44 8.31
C THR A 117 -0.28 -16.34 9.26
N LEU A 118 0.81 -15.66 8.94
CA LEU A 118 1.29 -14.45 9.62
C LEU A 118 1.70 -13.43 8.56
N ALA A 119 1.34 -12.17 8.74
CA ALA A 119 1.73 -11.07 7.86
C ALA A 119 2.64 -10.10 8.62
N LEU A 120 3.79 -9.76 8.03
CA LEU A 120 4.77 -8.84 8.60
C LEU A 120 5.11 -7.77 7.56
N THR A 121 5.02 -6.50 7.94
CA THR A 121 5.37 -5.35 7.10
C THR A 121 6.68 -4.73 7.55
N PHE A 122 7.61 -4.52 6.63
CA PHE A 122 8.86 -3.82 6.89
C PHE A 122 8.89 -2.55 6.03
N GLY A 123 9.07 -1.39 6.66
CA GLY A 123 9.32 -0.15 5.93
C GLY A 123 10.71 -0.20 5.31
N LEU A 124 10.79 -0.10 3.98
CA LEU A 124 12.07 0.13 3.32
C LEU A 124 12.38 1.62 3.48
N GLN A 125 13.31 1.94 4.38
CA GLN A 125 13.86 3.29 4.47
C GLN A 125 14.57 3.57 3.14
N LEU A 126 13.90 4.28 2.23
CA LEU A 126 14.57 4.81 1.05
C LEU A 126 15.66 5.73 1.57
N ALA A 127 16.91 5.30 1.46
CA ALA A 127 18.05 6.17 1.65
C ALA A 127 17.85 7.38 0.74
N ASN A 128 17.70 8.57 1.35
CA ASN A 128 17.76 9.85 0.68
C ASN A 128 19.07 9.91 -0.11
N SER A 129 19.03 9.53 -1.38
CA SER A 129 20.06 9.92 -2.33
C SER A 129 19.73 11.33 -2.76
N ILE A 130 20.35 12.25 -2.03
CA ILE A 130 20.54 13.64 -2.44
C ILE A 130 21.07 13.63 -3.88
N LEU A 131 20.25 14.08 -4.82
CA LEU A 131 20.74 14.70 -6.05
C LEU A 131 20.30 16.16 -5.98
N HIS A 132 21.09 16.94 -5.25
CA HIS A 132 21.33 18.32 -5.65
C HIS A 132 21.84 18.26 -7.09
N ILE A 133 20.97 18.58 -8.04
CA ILE A 133 21.43 19.01 -9.35
C ILE A 133 21.85 20.46 -9.18
N THR A 134 23.10 20.70 -9.53
CA THR A 134 23.80 21.99 -9.56
C THR A 134 23.20 22.91 -10.60
#